data_AF-A0A8C3XIK5-F1
#
_entry.id   AF-A0A8C3XIK5-F1
#
_cell.length_a   1.000
_cell.length_b   1.000
_cell.length_c   1.000
_cell.angle_alpha   90.00
_cell.angle_beta   90.00
_cell.angle_gamma   90.00
#
_symmetry.space_group_name_H-M   'P 1'
#
loop_
_entity.id
_entity.type
_entity.pdbx_description
1 polymer ?
#
loop_
_entity_poly.entity_id
_entity_poly.type
_entity_poly.pdbx_seq_one_letter_code
_entity_poly.pdbx_strand_id
1 'polypeptide(L)'
;MRFCAKSMLLSHWLFLVYVLMVCCKLLSASSHHPRGHTGHHQVKQGTCEVVAVHRCCNKNRIEERSQTVKCSCFPGQVAGTTRAQPSCVEAAWL
;
A
#
# COMPACT_ATOMS: atom_id res chain seq x y z
N MET A 1 29.87 42.68 -5.69
CA MET A 1 28.93 41.97 -4.78
C MET A 1 27.75 41.29 -5.50
N ARG A 2 27.22 41.83 -6.62
CA ARG A 2 26.03 41.28 -7.31
C ARG A 2 26.22 39.92 -8.03
N PHE A 3 27.46 39.56 -8.38
CA PHE A 3 27.78 38.28 -9.02
C PHE A 3 27.69 37.08 -8.05
N CYS A 4 28.10 37.26 -6.79
CA CYS A 4 27.96 36.21 -5.78
C CYS A 4 26.50 35.91 -5.45
N ALA A 5 25.63 36.93 -5.36
CA ALA A 5 24.21 36.73 -5.10
C ALA A 5 23.51 35.94 -6.23
N LYS A 6 23.81 36.24 -7.50
CA LYS A 6 23.28 35.49 -8.65
C LYS A 6 23.79 34.04 -8.72
N SER A 7 25.07 33.84 -8.39
CA SER A 7 25.68 32.49 -8.31
C SER A 7 25.08 31.66 -7.17
N MET A 8 24.84 32.27 -6.00
CA MET A 8 24.17 31.64 -4.86
C MET A 8 22.72 31.28 -5.17
N LEU A 9 22.00 32.16 -5.90
CA LEU A 9 20.64 31.88 -6.37
C LEU A 9 20.61 30.72 -7.36
N LEU A 10 21.56 30.65 -8.30
CA LEU A 10 21.63 29.55 -9.27
C LEU A 10 21.94 28.21 -8.59
N SER A 11 22.89 28.19 -7.66
CA SER A 11 23.21 26.99 -6.87
C SER A 11 22.02 26.52 -6.04
N HIS A 12 21.30 27.44 -5.40
CA HIS A 12 20.10 27.13 -4.64
C HIS A 12 18.98 26.56 -5.52
N TRP A 13 18.76 27.14 -6.70
CA TRP A 13 17.80 26.61 -7.68
C TRP A 13 18.18 25.21 -8.16
N LEU A 14 19.46 24.95 -8.46
CA LEU A 14 19.94 23.64 -8.85
C LEU A 14 19.75 22.60 -7.73
N PHE A 15 20.01 22.99 -6.48
CA PHE A 15 19.79 22.14 -5.32
C PHE A 15 18.31 21.80 -5.12
N LEU A 16 17.42 22.79 -5.23
CA LEU A 16 15.97 22.58 -5.13
C LEU A 16 15.44 21.63 -6.21
N VAL A 17 15.89 21.81 -7.46
CA VAL A 17 15.54 20.90 -8.57
C VAL A 17 16.06 19.48 -8.32
N TYR A 18 17.28 19.33 -7.82
CA TYR A 18 17.86 18.03 -7.49
C TYR A 18 17.07 17.31 -6.39
N VAL A 19 16.75 18.01 -5.29
CA VAL A 19 15.93 17.47 -4.20
C VAL A 19 14.54 17.08 -4.70
N LEU A 20 13.89 17.93 -5.52
CA LEU A 20 12.59 17.64 -6.11
C LEU A 20 12.62 16.37 -6.97
N MET A 21 13.64 16.20 -7.83
CA MET A 21 13.80 15.02 -8.68
C MET A 21 13.99 13.74 -7.87
N VAL A 22 14.80 13.79 -6.81
CA VAL A 22 14.99 12.66 -5.88
C VAL A 22 13.67 12.34 -5.18
N CYS A 23 12.98 13.33 -4.62
CA CYS A 23 11.66 13.15 -4.01
C CYS A 23 10.65 12.52 -4.98
N CYS A 24 10.58 12.97 -6.24
CA CYS A 24 9.70 12.39 -7.25
C CYS A 24 10.01 10.92 -7.54
N LYS A 25 11.29 10.52 -7.56
CA LYS A 25 11.69 9.11 -7.74
C LYS A 25 11.31 8.24 -6.54
N LEU A 26 11.51 8.75 -5.31
CA LEU A 26 11.07 8.04 -4.10
C LEU A 26 9.54 7.93 -4.02
N LEU A 27 8.81 9.01 -4.35
CA LEU A 27 7.35 9.01 -4.44
C LEU A 27 6.87 8.02 -5.50
N SER A 28 7.52 7.98 -6.67
CA SER A 28 7.18 7.03 -7.74
C SER A 28 7.44 5.57 -7.34
N ALA A 29 8.54 5.30 -6.63
CA ALA A 29 8.82 3.96 -6.08
C ALA A 29 7.81 3.57 -4.99
N SER A 30 7.34 4.53 -4.19
CA SER A 30 6.27 4.32 -3.20
C SER A 30 4.86 4.23 -3.82
N SER A 31 4.68 4.80 -5.02
CA SER A 31 3.43 4.80 -5.80
C SER A 31 3.12 3.45 -6.48
N HIS A 32 3.90 2.41 -6.18
CA HIS A 32 3.42 1.03 -6.30
C HIS A 32 2.42 0.65 -5.19
N HIS A 33 1.76 1.63 -4.55
CA HIS A 33 0.45 1.42 -3.95
C HIS A 33 -0.62 1.54 -5.05
N PRO A 34 -1.37 0.47 -5.34
CA PRO A 34 -2.38 0.49 -6.38
C PRO A 34 -3.44 1.54 -6.03
N ARG A 35 -3.69 2.43 -6.99
CA ARG A 35 -4.92 3.21 -7.18
C ARG A 35 -5.76 3.48 -5.94
N GLY A 36 -5.83 4.76 -5.58
CA GLY A 36 -7.05 5.30 -5.00
C GLY A 36 -8.26 4.91 -5.89
N HIS A 37 -9.18 4.14 -5.31
CA HIS A 37 -10.56 4.05 -5.75
C HIS A 37 -11.44 4.72 -4.68
N THR A 38 -11.40 6.04 -4.65
CA THR A 38 -12.49 6.86 -4.11
C THR A 38 -13.64 6.82 -5.12
N GLY A 39 -14.55 5.87 -4.94
CA GLY A 39 -15.77 5.71 -5.75
C GLY A 39 -15.98 4.24 -6.12
N HIS A 40 -16.95 3.61 -5.46
CA HIS A 40 -17.28 2.18 -5.57
C HIS A 40 -16.22 1.21 -5.08
N HIS A 41 -16.34 0.85 -3.80
CA HIS A 41 -15.73 -0.33 -3.17
C HIS A 41 -16.37 -1.62 -3.72
N GLN A 42 -16.36 -1.79 -5.05
CA GLN A 42 -16.58 -3.08 -5.70
C GLN A 42 -15.24 -3.79 -5.66
N VAL A 43 -14.98 -4.48 -4.55
CA VAL A 43 -14.05 -5.61 -4.56
C VAL A 43 -14.47 -6.45 -5.77
N LYS A 44 -13.60 -6.59 -6.78
CA LYS A 44 -13.88 -7.42 -7.95
C LYS A 44 -14.32 -8.78 -7.41
N GLN A 45 -15.54 -9.21 -7.72
CA GLN A 45 -16.05 -10.50 -7.24
C GLN A 45 -15.00 -11.59 -7.51
N GLY A 46 -14.74 -12.42 -6.50
CA GLY A 46 -13.70 -13.44 -6.51
C GLY A 46 -12.33 -13.03 -5.93
N THR A 47 -12.23 -11.90 -5.24
CA THR A 47 -10.96 -11.47 -4.63
C THR A 47 -11.06 -11.25 -3.12
N CYS A 48 -9.93 -11.52 -2.45
CA CYS A 48 -9.70 -11.22 -1.05
C CYS A 48 -8.59 -10.19 -0.94
N GLU A 49 -8.83 -9.12 -0.20
CA GLU A 49 -7.88 -8.04 0.03
C GLU A 49 -7.63 -7.86 1.52
N VAL A 50 -6.37 -7.61 1.89
CA VAL A 50 -6.01 -7.27 3.26
C VAL A 50 -6.35 -5.80 3.49
N VAL A 51 -7.38 -5.53 4.29
CA VAL A 51 -7.91 -4.18 4.53
C VAL A 51 -7.29 -3.48 5.72
N ALA A 52 -6.73 -4.24 6.67
CA ALA A 52 -5.97 -3.68 7.77
C ALA A 52 -4.86 -4.62 8.20
N VAL A 53 -3.72 -4.06 8.57
CA VAL A 53 -2.62 -4.79 9.21
C VAL A 53 -2.30 -4.06 10.50
N HIS A 54 -2.56 -4.71 11.63
CA HIS A 54 -2.24 -4.16 12.94
C HIS A 54 -1.15 -5.00 13.59
N ARG A 55 -0.16 -4.33 14.19
CA ARG A 55 0.82 -4.95 15.07
C ARG A 55 0.30 -4.87 16.48
N CYS A 56 -0.28 -5.96 16.96
CA CYS A 56 -0.70 -6.05 18.36
C CYS A 56 0.48 -6.55 19.18
N CYS A 57 0.82 -5.88 20.28
CA CYS A 57 1.72 -6.44 21.26
C CYS A 57 0.90 -7.12 22.35
N ASN A 58 1.08 -8.44 22.52
CA ASN A 58 0.52 -9.14 23.68
C ASN A 58 1.26 -8.70 24.96
N LYS A 59 0.68 -8.94 26.14
CA LYS A 59 1.23 -8.60 27.48
C LYS A 59 2.64 -9.16 27.72
N ASN A 60 3.02 -10.21 26.98
CA ASN A 60 4.35 -10.82 26.97
C ASN A 60 5.35 -10.13 26.00
N ARG A 61 5.01 -8.96 25.43
CA ARG A 61 5.78 -8.27 24.36
C ARG A 61 6.04 -9.12 23.11
N ILE A 62 5.17 -10.08 22.83
CA ILE A 62 5.20 -10.84 21.59
C ILE A 62 4.45 -10.01 20.54
N GLU A 63 5.13 -9.68 19.44
CA GLU A 63 4.52 -9.00 18.30
C GLU A 63 3.61 -9.99 17.56
N GLU A 64 2.31 -9.80 17.72
CA GLU A 64 1.28 -10.53 17.01
C GLU A 64 0.86 -9.75 15.77
N ARG A 65 1.04 -10.37 14.60
CA ARG A 65 0.68 -9.77 13.31
C ARG A 65 -0.78 -10.09 12.98
N SER A 66 -1.68 -9.26 13.46
CA SER A 66 -3.11 -9.37 13.15
C SER A 66 -3.37 -8.72 11.78
N GLN A 67 -3.98 -9.47 10.86
CA GLN A 67 -4.38 -8.96 9.55
C GLN A 67 -5.89 -9.11 9.41
N THR A 68 -6.57 -8.02 9.10
CA THR A 68 -8.00 -8.02 8.76
C THR A 68 -8.12 -8.13 7.26
N VAL A 69 -8.80 -9.18 6.80
CA VAL A 69 -8.99 -9.47 5.38
C VAL A 69 -10.47 -9.30 5.03
N LYS A 70 -10.75 -8.65 3.91
CA LYS A 70 -12.08 -8.57 3.31
C LYS A 70 -12.11 -9.43 2.06
N CYS A 71 -13.04 -10.37 2.00
CA CYS A 71 -13.26 -11.22 0.84
C CYS A 71 -14.64 -10.95 0.25
N SER A 72 -14.72 -10.88 -1.07
CA SER A 72 -15.98 -10.93 -1.80
C SER A 72 -15.98 -12.16 -2.72
N CYS A 73 -16.55 -13.25 -2.25
CA CYS A 73 -16.59 -14.52 -2.98
C CYS A 73 -17.85 -14.63 -3.83
N PHE A 74 -17.77 -15.44 -4.89
CA PHE A 74 -18.94 -15.75 -5.71
C PHE A 74 -19.93 -16.66 -4.95
N PRO A 75 -21.22 -16.66 -5.32
CA PRO A 75 -22.17 -17.64 -4.79
C PRO A 75 -21.64 -19.07 -4.97
N GLY A 76 -21.63 -19.86 -3.90
CA GLY A 76 -21.05 -21.21 -3.88
C GLY A 76 -19.55 -21.26 -3.50
N GLN A 77 -18.92 -20.13 -3.21
CA GLN A 77 -17.56 -20.05 -2.66
C GLN A 77 -17.57 -19.43 -1.26
N VAL A 78 -16.65 -19.88 -0.41
CA VAL A 78 -16.44 -19.34 0.94
C VAL A 78 -15.07 -18.70 1.05
N ALA A 79 -14.95 -17.69 1.90
CA ALA A 79 -13.66 -17.08 2.20
C ALA A 79 -12.80 -18.10 2.97
N GLY A 80 -11.60 -18.35 2.47
CA GLY A 80 -10.65 -19.28 3.07
C GLY A 80 -9.22 -18.79 2.89
N THR A 81 -8.28 -19.68 3.19
CA THR A 81 -6.86 -19.44 2.98
C THR A 81 -6.28 -20.56 2.13
N THR A 82 -5.57 -20.18 1.08
CA THR A 82 -4.83 -21.11 0.22
C THR A 82 -3.36 -20.74 0.28
N ARG A 83 -2.47 -21.68 0.63
CA ARG A 83 -1.02 -21.42 0.77
C ARG A 83 -0.70 -20.19 1.64
N ALA A 84 -1.40 -20.05 2.77
CA ALA A 84 -1.30 -18.91 3.70
C ALA A 84 -1.68 -17.53 3.10
N GLN A 85 -2.28 -17.51 1.90
CA GLN A 85 -2.84 -16.31 1.29
C GLN A 85 -4.38 -16.36 1.36
N PRO A 86 -5.06 -15.25 1.66
CA PRO A 86 -6.52 -15.24 1.67
C PRO A 86 -7.08 -15.40 0.25
N SER A 87 -8.06 -16.28 0.08
CA SER A 87 -8.65 -16.62 -1.22
C SER A 87 -10.08 -17.12 -1.05
N CYS A 88 -10.90 -16.95 -2.08
CA CYS A 88 -12.18 -17.66 -2.17
C CYS A 88 -11.92 -19.10 -2.61
N VAL A 89 -12.50 -20.06 -1.89
CA VAL A 89 -12.42 -21.49 -2.20
C VAL A 89 -13.82 -22.02 -2.47
N GLU A 90 -13.96 -22.99 -3.38
CA GLU A 90 -15.24 -23.65 -3.59
C GLU A 90 -15.75 -24.27 -2.29
N ALA A 91 -17.02 -24.00 -1.97
CA ALA A 91 -17.72 -24.76 -0.96
C ALA A 91 -17.99 -26.14 -1.57
N ALA A 92 -17.05 -27.07 -1.38
CA ALA A 92 -17.31 -28.48 -1.58
C ALA A 92 -18.32 -28.91 -0.51
N TRP A 93 -19.60 -28.68 -0.80
CA TRP A 93 -20.70 -29.32 -0.07
C TRP A 93 -20.61 -30.81 -0.37
N LEU A 94 -19.89 -31.53 0.48
CA LEU A 94 -20.10 -32.97 0.70
C LEU A 94 -21.17 -33.12 1.78
#